data_AF-A0A254RIQ4-F1
#
_entry.id   AF-A0A254RIQ4-F1
#
_cell.length_a   1.000
_cell.length_b   1.000
_cell.length_c   1.000
_cell.angle_alpha   90.00
_cell.angle_beta   90.00
_cell.angle_gamma   90.00
#
_symmetry.space_group_name_H-M   'P 1'
#
loop_
_entity.id
_entity.type
_entity.pdbx_description
1 polymer ?
#
loop_
_entity_poly.entity_id
_entity_poly.type
_entity_poly.pdbx_seq_one_letter_code
_entity_poly.pdbx_strand_id
1 'polypeptide(L)'
;MKLQNAFITETAALGNYKTIGYEMATTTNFDYTEIATNTSWTNGTTALPTSTTPVWKAKAKVALNDCDVNSEWQLNATKQTSGSGVDYTGGIGDGAAAKIGTYAADCAPLTASFKTIADNN
;
A
#
# COMPACT_ATOMS: atom_id res chain seq x y z
N MET A 1 0.75 -1.86 -7.90
CA MET A 1 2.07 -1.24 -7.65
C MET A 1 2.84 -0.88 -8.91
N LYS A 2 2.76 -1.64 -10.01
CA LYS A 2 3.51 -1.33 -11.24
C LYS A 2 3.33 0.13 -11.75
N LEU A 3 2.16 0.74 -11.60
CA LEU A 3 1.91 2.13 -11.98
C LEU A 3 2.60 3.16 -11.05
N GLN A 4 2.67 2.88 -9.75
CA GLN A 4 3.44 3.70 -8.80
C GLN A 4 4.94 3.62 -9.10
N ASN A 5 5.46 2.43 -9.40
CA ASN A 5 6.85 2.26 -9.80
C ASN A 5 7.18 3.04 -11.08
N ALA A 6 6.31 3.00 -12.10
CA ALA A 6 6.49 3.76 -13.34
C ALA A 6 6.54 5.29 -13.08
N PHE A 7 5.60 5.79 -12.27
CA PHE A 7 5.61 7.20 -11.87
C PHE A 7 6.90 7.61 -11.14
N ILE A 8 7.36 6.78 -10.22
CA ILE A 8 8.56 7.02 -9.43
C ILE A 8 9.82 6.99 -10.30
N THR A 9 9.88 6.12 -11.31
CA THR A 9 11.01 6.12 -12.26
C THR A 9 11.10 7.40 -13.08
N GLU A 10 9.98 8.07 -13.33
CA GLU A 10 9.94 9.32 -14.09
C GLU A 10 10.20 10.55 -13.23
N THR A 11 9.75 10.53 -11.97
CA THR A 11 9.69 11.73 -11.12
C THR A 11 10.61 11.68 -9.90
N ALA A 12 11.16 10.50 -9.56
CA ALA A 12 11.89 10.24 -8.32
C ALA A 12 11.13 10.63 -7.03
N ALA A 13 9.80 10.63 -7.08
CA ALA A 13 8.92 11.09 -6.01
C ALA A 13 7.68 10.20 -5.86
N LEU A 14 7.11 10.16 -4.65
CA LEU A 14 5.82 9.51 -4.41
C LEU A 14 4.68 10.45 -4.80
N GLY A 15 3.77 9.96 -5.64
CA GLY A 15 2.46 10.58 -5.86
C GLY A 15 1.44 10.08 -4.85
N ASN A 16 0.44 10.91 -4.52
CA ASN A 16 -0.74 10.40 -3.81
C ASN A 16 -1.45 9.33 -4.65
N TYR A 17 -2.23 8.47 -3.99
CA TYR A 17 -2.85 7.33 -4.65
C TYR A 17 -3.99 7.79 -5.59
N LYS A 18 -4.56 8.97 -5.34
CA LYS A 18 -5.50 9.64 -6.25
C LYS A 18 -4.90 9.96 -7.62
N THR A 19 -3.73 10.59 -7.66
CA THR A 19 -3.04 11.01 -8.90
C THR A 19 -2.69 9.80 -9.76
N ILE A 20 -2.46 8.63 -9.15
CA ILE A 20 -2.04 7.41 -9.86
C ILE A 20 -3.25 6.46 -10.07
N GLY A 21 -4.47 6.89 -9.73
CA GLY A 21 -5.72 6.18 -10.04
C GLY A 21 -6.05 5.00 -9.11
N TYR A 22 -5.51 4.99 -7.89
CA TYR A 22 -5.70 3.94 -6.88
C TYR A 22 -6.64 4.34 -5.73
N GLU A 23 -7.17 5.57 -5.71
CA GLU A 23 -8.14 5.99 -4.68
C GLU A 23 -9.46 5.21 -4.87
N MET A 24 -9.76 4.33 -3.92
CA MET A 24 -11.07 3.67 -3.84
C MET A 24 -11.96 4.41 -2.85
N ALA A 25 -13.22 4.63 -3.23
CA ALA A 25 -14.23 5.04 -2.27
C ALA A 25 -14.37 4.01 -1.15
N THR A 26 -14.83 4.43 0.02
CA THR A 26 -15.19 3.49 1.08
C THR A 26 -16.20 2.49 0.52
N THR A 27 -16.01 1.21 0.87
CA THR A 27 -16.87 0.11 0.41
C THR A 27 -17.65 -0.43 1.60
N THR A 28 -18.57 -1.38 1.41
CA THR A 28 -19.25 -2.05 2.54
C THR A 28 -18.27 -2.69 3.53
N ASN A 29 -17.10 -3.14 3.05
CA ASN A 29 -16.19 -3.98 3.84
C ASN A 29 -14.94 -3.25 4.34
N PHE A 30 -14.57 -2.13 3.71
CA PHE A 30 -13.36 -1.40 4.07
C PHE A 30 -13.57 0.11 4.07
N ASP A 31 -12.93 0.76 5.04
CA ASP A 31 -12.65 2.18 5.03
C ASP A 31 -11.22 2.40 4.53
N TYR A 32 -11.11 2.90 3.31
CA TYR A 32 -9.85 3.30 2.72
C TYR A 32 -9.53 4.71 3.17
N THR A 33 -8.36 4.90 3.77
CA THR A 33 -7.90 6.22 4.16
C THR A 33 -6.45 6.38 3.74
N GLU A 34 -6.10 7.55 3.20
CA GLU A 34 -4.70 7.92 3.15
C GLU A 34 -4.22 8.17 4.58
N ILE A 35 -2.97 7.80 4.88
CA ILE A 35 -2.39 8.08 6.19
C ILE A 35 -2.26 9.60 6.32
N ALA A 36 -2.62 10.17 7.47
CA ALA A 36 -2.87 11.60 7.64
C ALA A 36 -1.69 12.52 7.24
N THR A 37 -0.48 11.99 7.15
CA THR A 37 0.73 12.67 6.64
C THR A 37 0.80 12.79 5.11
N ASN A 38 -0.10 12.11 4.36
CA ASN A 38 -0.03 11.95 2.90
C ASN A 38 -1.04 12.83 2.15
N THR A 39 -1.96 13.49 2.85
CA THR A 39 -2.94 14.40 2.25
C THR A 39 -2.30 15.64 1.62
N SER A 40 -1.01 15.91 1.90
CA SER A 40 -0.20 16.96 1.28
C SER A 40 0.64 16.47 0.08
N TRP A 41 0.53 15.20 -0.32
CA TRP A 41 1.31 14.62 -1.42
C TRP A 41 0.66 14.90 -2.78
N THR A 42 0.33 16.16 -3.00
CA THR A 42 -0.22 16.64 -4.27
C THR A 42 0.90 16.76 -5.31
N ASN A 43 0.64 16.25 -6.52
CA ASN A 43 1.47 16.42 -7.71
C ASN A 43 2.86 15.76 -7.68
N GLY A 44 3.04 14.67 -6.93
CA GLY A 44 4.29 13.90 -6.98
C GLY A 44 5.53 14.70 -6.60
N THR A 45 5.39 15.58 -5.61
CA THR A 45 6.48 16.40 -5.10
C THR A 45 7.09 15.82 -3.81
N THR A 46 6.47 14.77 -3.26
CA THR A 46 6.92 14.13 -2.03
C THR A 46 8.16 13.29 -2.29
N ALA A 47 9.25 13.63 -1.60
CA ALA A 47 10.47 12.84 -1.65
C ALA A 47 10.23 11.39 -1.21
N LEU A 48 10.92 10.45 -1.86
CA LEU A 48 10.90 9.04 -1.44
C LEU A 48 11.42 8.91 0.01
N PRO A 49 10.69 8.22 0.90
CA PRO A 49 11.07 8.10 2.30
C PRO A 49 12.32 7.22 2.42
N THR A 50 13.33 7.70 3.14
CA THR A 50 14.59 6.95 3.34
C THR A 50 14.46 5.84 4.40
N SER A 51 13.41 5.88 5.21
CA SER A 51 13.03 4.85 6.17
C SER A 51 11.67 4.26 5.82
N THR A 52 11.43 3.00 6.20
CA THR A 52 10.15 2.33 5.93
C THR A 52 8.99 3.10 6.56
N THR A 53 8.14 3.64 5.69
CA THR A 53 7.07 4.57 6.06
C THR A 53 5.76 4.06 5.49
N PRO A 54 4.66 4.05 6.26
CA PRO A 54 3.38 3.61 5.76
C PRO A 54 2.82 4.68 4.80
N VAL A 55 2.40 4.25 3.61
CA VAL A 55 1.98 5.14 2.52
C VAL A 55 0.48 5.02 2.18
N TRP A 56 -0.14 3.92 2.60
CA TRP A 56 -1.57 3.65 2.39
C TRP A 56 -2.10 2.74 3.47
N LYS A 57 -3.38 2.90 3.83
CA LYS A 57 -4.07 2.00 4.77
C LYS A 57 -5.52 1.71 4.38
N ALA A 58 -5.99 0.54 4.80
CA ALA A 58 -7.40 0.16 4.80
C ALA A 58 -7.78 -0.42 6.16
N LYS A 59 -8.93 0.00 6.68
CA LYS A 59 -9.48 -0.55 7.92
C LYS A 59 -10.69 -1.42 7.60
N ALA A 60 -10.68 -2.66 8.06
CA ALA A 60 -11.78 -3.59 7.84
C ALA A 60 -13.00 -3.22 8.70
N LYS A 61 -14.19 -3.19 8.09
CA LYS A 61 -15.48 -3.00 8.77
C LYS A 61 -16.17 -4.30 9.14
N VAL A 62 -15.70 -5.40 8.58
CA VAL A 62 -16.19 -6.75 8.79
C VAL A 62 -14.97 -7.67 8.98
N ALA A 63 -15.18 -8.84 9.58
CA ALA A 63 -14.13 -9.85 9.68
C ALA A 63 -13.83 -10.41 8.27
N LEU A 64 -12.55 -10.54 7.93
CA LEU A 64 -12.09 -10.95 6.59
C LEU A 64 -10.79 -11.73 6.70
N ASN A 65 -10.69 -12.88 6.01
CA ASN A 65 -9.49 -13.73 6.00
C ASN A 65 -8.98 -14.03 7.42
N ASP A 66 -9.90 -14.47 8.28
CA ASP A 66 -9.65 -14.76 9.70
C ASP A 66 -9.07 -13.56 10.51
N CYS A 67 -9.14 -12.36 9.95
CA CYS A 67 -8.92 -11.10 10.67
C CYS A 67 -10.21 -10.60 11.32
N ASP A 68 -10.09 -10.08 12.53
CA ASP A 68 -11.16 -9.43 13.26
C ASP A 68 -11.64 -8.15 12.55
N VAL A 69 -12.86 -7.73 12.89
CA VAL A 69 -13.36 -6.40 12.57
C VAL A 69 -12.39 -5.35 13.11
N ASN A 70 -12.22 -4.24 12.39
CA ASN A 70 -11.26 -3.16 12.68
C ASN A 70 -9.79 -3.49 12.42
N SER A 71 -9.47 -4.67 11.90
CA SER A 71 -8.10 -4.96 11.46
C SER A 71 -7.60 -3.93 10.45
N GLU A 72 -6.37 -3.47 10.64
CA GLU A 72 -5.73 -2.52 9.74
C GLU A 72 -4.80 -3.25 8.77
N TRP A 73 -4.88 -2.84 7.52
CA TRP A 73 -4.07 -3.30 6.41
C TRP A 73 -3.26 -2.11 5.93
N GLN A 74 -1.96 -2.27 5.71
CA GLN A 74 -1.12 -1.17 5.27
C GLN A 74 -0.14 -1.59 4.20
N LEU A 75 0.24 -0.60 3.40
CA LEU A 75 1.37 -0.67 2.48
C LEU A 75 2.42 0.33 2.95
N ASN A 76 3.67 -0.12 3.01
CA ASN A 76 4.81 0.69 3.39
C ASN A 76 5.77 0.85 2.21
N ALA A 77 6.44 1.99 2.13
CA ALA A 77 7.44 2.29 1.11
C ALA A 77 8.78 2.66 1.74
N THR A 78 9.87 2.27 1.08
CA THR A 78 11.24 2.68 1.41
C THR A 78 12.01 2.94 0.13
N LYS A 79 12.73 4.07 0.06
CA LYS A 79 13.63 4.36 -1.05
C LYS A 79 14.72 3.30 -1.14
N GLN A 80 15.01 2.83 -2.35
CA GLN A 80 16.14 1.95 -2.59
C GLN A 80 17.47 2.71 -2.47
N THR A 81 18.51 2.01 -2.02
CA THR A 81 19.84 2.60 -1.79
C THR A 81 20.53 3.03 -3.09
N SER A 82 20.16 2.41 -4.22
CA SER A 82 20.68 2.72 -5.55
C SER A 82 19.55 3.09 -6.52
N GLY A 83 19.72 4.20 -7.23
CA GLY A 83 18.77 4.67 -8.25
C GLY A 83 17.52 5.36 -7.70
N SER A 84 16.51 5.51 -8.55
CA SER A 84 15.22 6.13 -8.22
C SER A 84 14.16 5.10 -7.81
N GLY A 85 14.55 3.94 -7.30
CA GLY A 85 13.64 2.85 -6.98
C GLY A 85 13.00 2.96 -5.60
N VAL A 86 11.96 2.15 -5.39
CA VAL A 86 11.24 2.03 -4.11
C VAL A 86 10.92 0.56 -3.84
N ASP A 87 11.05 0.15 -2.58
CA ASP A 87 10.61 -1.13 -2.07
C ASP A 87 9.27 -0.98 -1.35
N TYR A 88 8.37 -1.94 -1.58
CA TYR A 88 7.07 -1.98 -0.93
C TYR A 88 6.94 -3.19 -0.03
N THR A 89 6.47 -2.98 1.21
CA THR A 89 6.21 -4.06 2.17
C THR A 89 4.80 -3.95 2.73
N GLY A 90 4.10 -5.08 2.79
CA GLY A 90 2.77 -5.16 3.40
C GLY A 90 2.84 -5.29 4.93
N GLY A 91 1.70 -5.06 5.56
CA GLY A 91 1.49 -5.38 6.97
C GLY A 91 0.01 -5.51 7.28
N ILE A 92 -0.33 -6.40 8.22
CA ILE A 92 -1.69 -6.57 8.73
C ILE A 92 -1.66 -6.62 10.27
N GLY A 93 -2.57 -5.91 10.92
CA GLY A 93 -2.80 -5.97 12.36
C GLY A 93 -4.20 -6.49 12.65
N ASP A 94 -4.29 -7.63 13.32
CA ASP A 94 -5.57 -8.24 13.70
C ASP A 94 -6.23 -7.48 14.85
N GLY A 95 -7.38 -6.86 14.58
CA GLY A 95 -8.07 -5.96 15.51
C GLY A 95 -7.25 -4.75 15.98
N ALA A 96 -6.09 -4.50 15.37
CA ALA A 96 -5.08 -3.56 15.84
C ALA A 96 -4.36 -2.87 14.66
N ALA A 97 -3.51 -1.89 14.98
CA ALA A 97 -2.70 -1.20 13.98
C ALA A 97 -1.73 -2.18 13.29
N ALA A 98 -1.64 -2.08 11.97
CA ALA A 98 -0.74 -2.90 11.18
C ALA A 98 0.74 -2.62 11.52
N LYS A 99 1.57 -3.66 11.47
CA LYS A 99 3.03 -3.54 11.63
C LYS A 99 3.75 -3.89 10.33
N ILE A 100 4.88 -3.24 10.07
CA ILE A 100 5.68 -3.44 8.85
C ILE A 100 6.15 -4.89 8.78
N GLY A 101 5.92 -5.55 7.64
CA GLY A 101 6.42 -6.91 7.38
C GLY A 101 5.90 -7.97 8.35
N THR A 102 4.87 -7.64 9.12
CA THR A 102 4.26 -8.53 10.11
C THR A 102 2.84 -8.82 9.69
N TYR A 103 2.51 -10.10 9.69
CA TYR A 103 1.16 -10.60 9.48
C TYR A 103 0.79 -11.39 10.73
N ALA A 104 -0.40 -11.16 11.25
CA ALA A 104 -0.94 -12.07 12.26
C ALA A 104 -1.13 -13.45 11.60
N ALA A 105 -0.77 -14.52 12.30
CA ALA A 105 -0.67 -15.86 11.71
C ALA A 105 -2.00 -16.34 11.11
N ASP A 106 -3.10 -16.05 11.79
CA ASP A 106 -4.45 -16.35 11.33
C ASP A 106 -4.95 -15.27 10.36
N CYS A 107 -4.53 -14.03 10.54
CA CYS A 107 -4.92 -12.87 9.74
C CYS A 107 -3.83 -12.50 8.69
N ALA A 108 -3.57 -13.45 7.77
CA ALA A 108 -2.56 -13.34 6.73
C ALA A 108 -3.12 -12.79 5.40
N PRO A 109 -2.31 -12.07 4.59
CA PRO A 109 -2.76 -11.59 3.29
C PRO A 109 -2.97 -12.77 2.34
N LEU A 110 -4.18 -12.89 1.78
CA LEU A 110 -4.38 -13.74 0.60
C LEU A 110 -3.58 -13.15 -0.56
N THR A 111 -2.68 -13.95 -1.14
CA THR A 111 -1.82 -13.49 -2.23
C THR A 111 -2.64 -13.34 -3.50
N ALA A 112 -2.83 -12.12 -3.98
CA ALA A 112 -3.42 -11.88 -5.29
C ALA A 112 -2.48 -12.42 -6.38
N SER A 113 -2.80 -13.55 -6.98
CA SER A 113 -2.06 -14.10 -8.11
C SER A 113 -2.54 -13.48 -9.42
N PHE A 114 -1.73 -12.59 -10.00
CA PHE A 114 -1.91 -12.16 -11.38
C PHE A 114 -1.16 -13.15 -12.27
N LYS A 115 -1.89 -13.92 -13.10
CA LYS A 115 -1.27 -14.78 -14.10
C LYS A 115 -0.41 -13.91 -15.02
N THR A 116 0.86 -14.26 -15.22
CA THR A 116 1.63 -13.72 -16.35
C THR A 116 0.83 -13.99 -17.62
N ILE A 117 0.56 -12.94 -18.41
CA ILE A 117 0.18 -13.15 -19.80
C ILE A 117 1.38 -13.87 -20.39
N ALA A 118 1.23 -15.16 -20.69
CA ALA A 118 2.17 -15.82 -21.59
C ALA A 118 2.02 -15.08 -22.91
N ASP A 119 3.11 -14.51 -23.42
CA ASP A 119 3.18 -14.06 -24.81
C ASP A 119 2.83 -15.27 -25.68
N ASN A 120 1.59 -15.31 -26.16
CA ASN A 120 1.18 -16.29 -27.14
C ASN A 120 1.63 -15.76 -28.51
N ASN A 121 2.76 -16.31 -28.96
CA ASN A 121 3.42 -16.18 -30.28
C ASN A 121 4.17 -14.89 -30.58
#